data_AF-A0A4V1QQ77-F1
#
_entry.id   AF-A0A4V1QQ77-F1
#
_cell.length_a   1.000
_cell.length_b   1.000
_cell.length_c   1.000
_cell.angle_alpha   90.00
_cell.angle_beta   90.00
_cell.angle_gamma   90.00
#
_symmetry.space_group_name_H-M   'P 1'
#
loop_
_entity.id
_entity.type
_entity.pdbx_description
1 polymer ?
#
loop_
_entity_poly.entity_id
_entity_poly.type
_entity_poly.pdbx_seq_one_letter_code
_entity_poly.pdbx_strand_id
1 'polypeptide(L)'
;MHLSETSEDVIVPVKLAQYEEEALVSRSQAKSLTRRFERFQTVVVDFSDIEQIGQAFADEMFRVFANAHPGLNMVPVHMTAFVKAMIKRVQNPT
;
A
#
# COMPACT_ATOMS: atom_id res chain seq x y z
N MET A 1 23.84 -14.99 -18.05
CA MET A 1 22.98 -13.94 -17.46
C MET A 1 22.21 -14.61 -16.35
N HIS A 2 22.41 -14.19 -15.09
CA HIS A 2 21.77 -14.82 -13.95
C HIS A 2 20.26 -14.68 -14.09
N LEU A 3 19.59 -15.82 -14.27
CA LEU A 3 18.17 -15.96 -14.00
C LEU A 3 18.04 -15.87 -12.47
N SER A 4 17.69 -14.70 -11.95
CA SER A 4 17.42 -14.54 -10.53
C SER A 4 16.06 -15.16 -10.23
N GLU A 5 16.14 -16.29 -9.53
CA GLU A 5 15.17 -16.93 -8.65
C GLU A 5 13.87 -16.16 -8.33
N THR A 6 12.77 -16.92 -8.42
CA THR A 6 11.40 -16.63 -8.01
C THR A 6 11.34 -15.87 -6.68
N SER A 7 11.22 -14.55 -6.73
CA SER A 7 10.68 -13.78 -5.61
C SER A 7 9.16 -13.87 -5.74
N GLU A 8 8.46 -14.42 -4.74
CA GLU A 8 6.99 -14.51 -4.74
C GLU A 8 6.38 -13.11 -4.57
N ASP A 9 6.41 -12.31 -5.64
CA ASP A 9 5.76 -11.02 -5.70
C ASP A 9 4.24 -11.26 -5.65
N VAL A 10 3.61 -10.78 -4.58
CA VAL A 10 2.15 -10.85 -4.45
C VAL A 10 1.52 -9.53 -4.88
N ILE A 11 0.47 -9.62 -5.71
CA ILE A 11 -0.37 -8.48 -6.06
C ILE A 11 -1.53 -8.43 -5.07
N VAL A 12 -1.66 -7.30 -4.36
CA VAL A 12 -2.76 -7.05 -3.42
C VAL A 12 -3.59 -5.86 -3.93
N PRO A 13 -4.82 -6.12 -4.40
CA PRO A 13 -5.77 -5.06 -4.73
C PRO A 13 -6.18 -4.29 -3.48
N VAL A 14 -6.03 -2.97 -3.51
CA VAL A 14 -6.38 -2.09 -2.38
C VAL A 14 -7.88 -2.10 -2.10
N LYS A 15 -8.71 -2.35 -3.12
CA LYS A 15 -10.16 -2.55 -2.95
C LYS A 15 -10.53 -3.65 -1.95
N LEU A 16 -9.63 -4.57 -1.62
CA LEU A 16 -9.86 -5.55 -0.53
C LEU A 16 -9.97 -4.91 0.86
N ALA A 17 -9.46 -3.69 1.01
CA ALA A 17 -9.61 -2.88 2.22
C ALA A 17 -10.86 -1.98 2.18
N GLN A 18 -11.52 -1.86 1.02
CA GLN A 18 -12.84 -1.26 0.94
C GLN A 18 -13.86 -2.31 1.36
N TYR A 19 -14.65 -1.96 2.37
CA TYR A 19 -15.84 -2.71 2.72
C TYR A 19 -17.01 -1.94 2.11
N GLU A 20 -17.79 -2.61 1.24
CA GLU A 20 -18.86 -1.97 0.46
C GLU A 20 -18.36 -0.76 -0.36
N GLU A 21 -19.00 0.39 -0.24
CA GLU A 21 -18.66 1.66 -0.92
C GLU A 21 -17.89 2.62 0.00
N GLU A 22 -17.36 2.14 1.14
CA GLU A 22 -16.63 3.01 2.06
C GLU A 22 -15.30 3.50 1.47
N ALA A 23 -15.06 4.81 1.64
CA ALA A 23 -13.79 5.41 1.28
C ALA A 23 -12.63 4.85 2.13
N LEU A 24 -11.46 4.70 1.51
CA LEU A 24 -10.23 4.23 2.18
C LEU A 24 -9.61 5.35 3.01
N VAL A 25 -10.20 5.64 4.16
CA VAL A 25 -9.83 6.81 4.98
C VAL A 25 -9.13 6.44 6.29
N SER A 26 -9.44 5.28 6.87
CA SER A 26 -9.07 4.96 8.24
C SER A 26 -7.76 4.17 8.36
N ARG A 27 -7.10 4.28 9.52
CA ARG A 27 -5.93 3.46 9.85
C ARG A 27 -6.29 1.98 10.02
N SER A 28 -7.48 1.67 10.52
CA SER A 28 -7.91 0.28 10.74
C SER A 28 -8.05 -0.49 9.42
N GLN A 29 -8.52 0.17 8.35
CA GLN A 29 -8.54 -0.39 6.99
C GLN A 29 -7.11 -0.68 6.51
N ALA A 30 -6.18 0.28 6.64
CA ALA A 30 -4.78 0.11 6.27
C ALA A 30 -4.12 -1.05 7.04
N LYS A 31 -4.26 -1.09 8.38
CA LYS A 31 -3.78 -2.20 9.21
C LYS A 31 -4.36 -3.54 8.78
N SER A 32 -5.63 -3.55 8.37
CA SER A 32 -6.28 -4.79 7.94
C SER A 32 -5.76 -5.32 6.62
N LEU A 33 -5.35 -4.43 5.72
CA LEU A 33 -4.68 -4.79 4.49
C LEU A 33 -3.27 -5.30 4.76
N THR A 34 -2.48 -4.55 5.53
CA THR A 34 -1.04 -4.81 5.72
C THR A 34 -0.73 -6.03 6.59
N ARG A 35 -1.67 -6.52 7.44
CA ARG A 35 -1.51 -7.78 8.20
C ARG A 35 -1.08 -8.99 7.35
N ARG A 36 -1.37 -8.97 6.04
CA ARG A 36 -1.02 -10.06 5.12
C ARG A 36 0.36 -9.88 4.49
N PHE A 37 0.95 -8.69 4.59
CA PHE A 37 2.14 -8.29 3.83
C PHE A 37 3.42 -8.86 4.44
N GLU A 38 3.45 -9.05 5.77
CA GLU A 38 4.62 -9.52 6.53
C GLU A 38 5.17 -10.88 6.07
N ARG A 39 4.42 -11.63 5.27
CA ARG A 39 4.81 -12.93 4.74
C ARG A 39 5.60 -12.85 3.43
N PHE A 40 5.70 -11.67 2.83
CA PHE A 40 6.26 -11.47 1.49
C PHE A 40 7.44 -10.51 1.51
N GLN A 41 8.41 -10.75 0.63
CA GLN A 41 9.54 -9.84 0.44
C GLN A 41 9.14 -8.61 -0.38
N THR A 42 8.29 -8.80 -1.39
CA THR A 42 7.76 -7.74 -2.24
C THR A 42 6.24 -7.82 -2.27
N VAL A 43 5.58 -6.67 -2.12
CA VAL A 43 4.13 -6.55 -2.24
C VAL A 43 3.80 -5.47 -3.26
N VAL A 44 3.14 -5.86 -4.34
CA VAL A 44 2.58 -4.94 -5.33
C VAL A 44 1.20 -4.51 -4.86
N VAL A 45 1.07 -3.24 -4.51
CA VAL A 45 -0.17 -2.66 -3.98
C VAL A 45 -0.94 -2.00 -5.12
N ASP A 46 -2.02 -2.64 -5.57
CA ASP A 46 -2.76 -2.23 -6.78
C ASP A 46 -3.94 -1.30 -6.44
N PHE A 47 -3.84 -0.05 -6.89
CA PHE A 47 -4.84 1.00 -6.70
C PHE A 47 -5.85 1.12 -7.85
N SER A 48 -5.96 0.09 -8.71
CA SER A 48 -7.02 0.05 -9.73
C SER A 48 -8.40 0.30 -9.11
N ASP A 49 -9.20 1.13 -9.77
CA ASP A 49 -10.53 1.58 -9.34
C ASP A 49 -10.57 2.42 -8.05
N ILE A 50 -9.42 2.86 -7.53
CA ILE A 50 -9.34 3.73 -6.35
C ILE A 50 -9.12 5.19 -6.78
N GLU A 51 -10.17 6.00 -6.71
CA GLU A 51 -10.07 7.42 -7.04
C GLU A 51 -9.20 8.19 -6.04
N GLN A 52 -9.39 7.92 -4.74
CA GLN A 52 -8.75 8.65 -3.65
C GLN A 52 -8.56 7.81 -2.39
N ILE A 53 -7.56 8.19 -1.58
CA ILE A 53 -7.32 7.64 -0.23
C ILE A 53 -7.17 8.76 0.79
N GLY A 54 -7.61 8.52 2.02
CA GLY A 54 -7.47 9.46 3.13
C GLY A 54 -6.06 9.49 3.70
N GLN A 55 -5.75 10.59 4.40
CA GLN A 55 -4.44 10.80 5.03
C GLN A 55 -4.09 9.68 6.00
N ALA A 56 -5.01 9.27 6.86
CA ALA A 56 -4.72 8.31 7.91
C ALA A 56 -4.45 6.91 7.34
N PHE A 57 -5.17 6.51 6.29
CA PHE A 57 -4.90 5.29 5.53
C PHE A 57 -3.49 5.31 4.91
N ALA A 58 -3.17 6.37 4.17
CA ALA A 58 -1.87 6.51 3.53
C ALA A 58 -0.72 6.55 4.54
N ASP A 59 -0.88 7.30 5.62
CA ASP A 59 0.09 7.45 6.71
C ASP A 59 0.41 6.11 7.36
N GLU A 60 -0.62 5.30 7.61
CA GLU A 60 -0.45 3.98 8.19
C GLU A 60 0.32 3.04 7.23
N MET A 61 -0.03 3.00 5.95
CA MET A 61 0.63 2.12 4.98
C MET A 61 2.07 2.53 4.66
N PHE A 62 2.25 3.79 4.25
CA PHE A 62 3.47 4.24 3.58
C PHE A 62 4.47 4.95 4.49
N ARG A 63 4.10 5.20 5.75
CA ARG A 63 5.02 5.72 6.76
C ARG A 63 5.12 4.77 7.95
N VAL A 64 4.02 4.46 8.63
CA VAL A 64 4.07 3.64 9.86
C VAL A 64 4.50 2.20 9.56
N PHE A 65 3.75 1.51 8.70
CA PHE A 65 4.03 0.11 8.35
C PHE A 65 5.35 -0.02 7.58
N ALA A 66 5.58 0.82 6.58
CA ALA A 66 6.83 0.82 5.81
C ALA A 66 8.07 1.01 6.72
N ASN A 67 8.02 1.91 7.70
CA ASN A 67 9.14 2.11 8.64
C ASN A 67 9.30 0.95 9.62
N ALA A 68 8.21 0.27 9.99
CA ALA A 68 8.25 -0.92 10.85
C ALA A 68 8.80 -2.16 10.12
N HIS A 69 8.70 -2.20 8.80
CA HIS A 69 9.12 -3.33 7.97
C HIS A 69 10.07 -2.89 6.84
N PRO A 70 11.29 -2.39 7.15
CA PRO A 70 12.20 -1.84 6.15
C PRO A 70 12.73 -2.88 5.14
N GLY A 71 12.62 -4.17 5.44
CA GLY A 71 12.97 -5.27 4.53
C GLY A 71 11.87 -5.63 3.53
N LEU A 72 10.67 -5.07 3.68
CA LEU A 72 9.56 -5.29 2.76
C LEU A 72 9.57 -4.24 1.65
N ASN A 73 9.61 -4.70 0.41
CA ASN A 73 9.50 -3.84 -0.77
C ASN A 73 8.04 -3.62 -1.16
N MET A 74 7.46 -2.48 -0.76
CA MET A 74 6.08 -2.11 -1.10
C MET A 74 6.04 -1.27 -2.37
N VAL A 75 5.42 -1.78 -3.42
CA VAL A 75 5.38 -1.15 -4.75
C VAL A 75 3.95 -0.74 -5.12
N PRO A 76 3.56 0.54 -4.97
CA PRO A 76 2.23 1.00 -5.35
C PRO A 76 2.10 1.15 -6.88
N VAL A 77 1.05 0.58 -7.48
CA VAL A 77 0.77 0.61 -8.93
C VAL A 77 -0.65 1.09 -9.22
N HIS A 78 -0.92 1.48 -10.48
CA HIS A 78 -2.23 1.96 -10.96
C HIS A 78 -2.84 3.11 -10.14
N MET A 79 -2.00 3.98 -9.56
CA MET A 79 -2.45 5.12 -8.77
C MET A 79 -3.02 6.24 -9.65
N THR A 80 -4.09 6.88 -9.18
CA THR A 80 -4.50 8.20 -9.68
C THR A 80 -3.50 9.28 -9.25
N ALA A 81 -3.60 10.46 -9.87
CA ALA A 81 -2.80 11.61 -9.47
C ALA A 81 -3.03 12.00 -7.99
N PHE A 82 -4.27 11.89 -7.51
CA PHE A 82 -4.62 12.15 -6.12
C PHE A 82 -3.95 11.15 -5.16
N VAL A 83 -4.07 9.85 -5.44
CA VAL A 83 -3.44 8.80 -4.62
C VAL A 83 -1.93 9.00 -4.57
N LYS A 84 -1.28 9.25 -5.72
CA LYS A 84 0.16 9.50 -5.80
C LYS A 84 0.59 10.73 -4.98
N ALA A 85 -0.18 11.82 -5.04
CA ALA A 85 0.09 13.01 -4.25
C ALA A 85 -0.06 12.75 -2.74
N MET A 86 -1.08 11.98 -2.35
CA MET A 86 -1.34 11.63 -0.95
C MET A 86 -0.20 10.79 -0.35
N ILE A 87 0.28 9.78 -1.09
CA ILE A 87 1.40 8.93 -0.65
C ILE A 87 2.67 9.76 -0.48
N LYS A 88 3.00 10.60 -1.46
CA LYS A 88 4.17 11.50 -1.37
C LYS A 88 4.10 12.42 -0.15
N ARG A 89 2.92 12.96 0.14
CA ARG A 89 2.69 13.87 1.27
C ARG A 89 2.99 13.22 2.62
N VAL A 90 2.63 11.95 2.80
CA VAL A 90 2.86 11.26 4.09
C VAL A 90 4.27 10.71 4.21
N GLN A 91 4.97 10.45 3.10
CA GLN A 91 6.36 10.00 3.11
C GLN A 91 7.35 11.14 3.42
N ASN A 92 7.03 12.37 2.99
CA ASN A 92 7.79 13.57 3.30
C ASN A 92 6.94 14.54 4.12
N PRO A 93 6.67 14.23 5.40
CA PRO A 93 5.98 15.17 6.28
C PRO A 93 6.86 16.42 6.44
N THR A 94 6.33 17.57 6.03
CA THR A 94 6.96 18.88 6.25
C THR A 94 7.26 19.13 7.72
#